data_AF-A0A1G8ZU20-F1
#
_entry.id   AF-A0A1G8ZU20-F1
#
_cell.length_a   1.000
_cell.length_b   1.000
_cell.length_c   1.000
_cell.angle_alpha   90.00
_cell.angle_beta   90.00
_cell.angle_gamma   90.00
#
_symmetry.space_group_name_H-M   'P 1'
#
loop_
_entity.id
_entity.type
_entity.pdbx_description
1 polymer ?
#
loop_
_entity_poly.entity_id
_entity_poly.type
_entity_poly.pdbx_seq_one_letter_code
_entity_poly.pdbx_strand_id
1 'polypeptide(L)'
;MTAMFPPLSDLIATTIEHFGRIDLLVNNAGICGSQLFEAATLDDFDHYWRVHLGGPVNTVKAAWPYMVAQRYGKIILTTSVSGLFGIRGQATYAAAKCAVVGLMRILAIEGAEYGILVNTISPAGYTRMHPAAVADPAWLKQSEATMPVAAVAPAMVWLASDSCSETNRIYNVEAGVIQRIAIVMGPGFYDPHLTPESIAENYVKVESIEGFFEPGPFEPG
;
A
#
# COMPACT_ATOMS: atom_id res chain seq x y z
N MET A 1 -12.74 27.91 5.62
CA MET A 1 -12.66 27.85 4.15
C MET A 1 -11.85 26.63 3.77
N THR A 2 -12.50 25.48 3.60
CA THR A 2 -11.89 24.27 3.05
C THR A 2 -11.74 24.50 1.54
N ALA A 3 -10.51 24.53 1.04
CA ALA A 3 -10.28 24.48 -0.39
C ALA A 3 -10.91 23.18 -0.91
N MET A 4 -11.95 23.29 -1.73
CA MET A 4 -12.44 22.17 -2.51
C MET A 4 -11.32 21.79 -3.46
N PHE A 5 -10.68 20.65 -3.22
CA PHE A 5 -9.93 19.99 -4.27
C PHE A 5 -10.88 19.75 -5.44
N PRO A 6 -10.50 20.00 -6.70
CA PRO A 6 -11.31 19.58 -7.83
C PRO A 6 -11.59 18.07 -7.69
N PRO A 7 -12.80 17.61 -8.08
CA PRO A 7 -13.11 16.19 -8.12
C PRO A 7 -11.95 15.39 -8.72
N LEU A 8 -11.56 14.28 -8.09
CA LEU A 8 -10.44 13.45 -8.59
C LEU A 8 -10.72 12.88 -10.01
N SER A 9 -12.00 12.84 -10.41
CA SER A 9 -12.42 12.58 -11.79
C SER A 9 -11.85 13.59 -12.79
N ASP A 10 -11.70 14.85 -12.40
CA ASP A 10 -11.27 15.93 -13.29
C ASP A 10 -9.78 15.80 -13.62
N LEU A 11 -8.98 15.25 -12.71
CA LEU A 11 -7.58 14.92 -12.96
C LEU A 11 -7.45 13.86 -14.08
N ILE A 12 -8.26 12.80 -14.01
CA ILE A 12 -8.26 11.73 -15.01
C ILE A 12 -8.82 12.26 -16.33
N ALA A 13 -9.94 12.99 -16.29
CA ALA A 13 -10.53 13.60 -17.48
C ALA A 13 -9.52 14.52 -18.19
N THR A 14 -8.84 15.40 -17.46
CA THR A 14 -7.79 16.29 -18.01
C THR A 14 -6.69 15.50 -18.70
N THR A 15 -6.26 14.38 -18.10
CA THR A 15 -5.22 13.50 -18.67
C THR A 15 -5.69 12.89 -20.00
N ILE A 16 -6.93 12.38 -20.03
CA ILE A 16 -7.52 11.81 -21.24
C ILE A 16 -7.72 12.89 -22.32
N GLU A 17 -8.18 14.09 -21.95
CA GLU A 17 -8.36 15.21 -22.89
C GLU A 17 -7.04 15.65 -23.53
N HIS A 18 -5.94 15.69 -22.76
CA HIS A 18 -4.64 16.15 -23.26
C HIS A 18 -3.85 15.08 -24.00
N PHE A 19 -3.88 13.84 -23.52
CA PHE A 19 -3.00 12.77 -24.00
C PHE A 19 -3.74 11.62 -24.71
N GLY A 20 -5.07 11.58 -24.63
CA GLY A 20 -5.92 10.56 -25.25
C GLY A 20 -5.94 9.20 -24.55
N ARG A 21 -5.09 8.99 -23.53
CA ARG A 21 -4.96 7.72 -22.79
C ARG A 21 -4.38 7.91 -21.40
N ILE A 22 -4.49 6.89 -20.56
CA ILE A 22 -3.79 6.81 -19.27
C ILE A 22 -3.18 5.41 -19.10
N ASP A 23 -1.85 5.36 -19.07
CA ASP A 23 -1.10 4.10 -18.97
C ASP A 23 -0.69 3.77 -17.54
N LEU A 24 -0.36 4.82 -16.77
CA LEU A 24 0.25 4.71 -15.47
C LEU A 24 -0.50 5.58 -14.47
N LEU A 25 -0.84 5.02 -13.30
CA LEU A 25 -1.45 5.75 -12.20
C LEU A 25 -0.66 5.51 -10.91
N VAL A 26 -0.01 6.55 -10.40
CA VAL A 26 0.74 6.49 -9.13
C VAL A 26 -0.03 7.24 -8.04
N ASN A 27 -0.59 6.49 -7.10
CA ASN A 27 -1.29 7.03 -5.95
C ASN A 27 -0.32 7.27 -4.79
N ASN A 28 0.28 8.47 -4.77
CA ASN A 28 1.27 8.91 -3.78
C ASN A 28 0.74 9.97 -2.78
N ALA A 29 -0.36 10.64 -3.09
CA ALA A 29 -0.90 11.70 -2.23
C ALA A 29 -1.12 11.21 -0.79
N GLY A 30 -0.78 12.04 0.20
CA GLY A 30 -0.82 11.64 1.59
C GLY A 30 -0.56 12.77 2.57
N ILE A 31 -0.94 12.52 3.81
CA ILE A 31 -0.65 13.34 4.99
C ILE A 31 0.05 12.45 6.02
N CYS A 32 0.74 13.06 6.98
CA CYS A 32 1.36 12.35 8.10
C CYS A 32 1.12 13.11 9.40
N GLY A 33 1.12 12.37 10.50
CA GLY A 33 0.97 12.89 11.85
C GLY A 33 1.09 11.73 12.83
N SER A 34 1.44 12.02 14.08
CA SER A 34 1.58 11.01 15.13
C SER A 34 0.74 11.40 16.34
N GLN A 35 -0.11 10.48 16.78
CA GLN A 35 -0.93 10.63 17.97
C GLN A 35 -1.23 9.28 18.62
N LEU A 36 -1.27 9.25 19.95
CA LEU A 36 -1.64 8.05 20.69
C LEU A 36 -3.10 7.69 20.43
N PHE A 37 -3.42 6.41 20.56
CA PHE A 37 -4.75 5.91 20.29
C PHE A 37 -5.80 6.56 21.22
N GLU A 38 -5.47 6.80 22.49
CA GLU A 38 -6.38 7.46 23.43
C GLU A 38 -6.70 8.91 23.05
N ALA A 39 -5.82 9.56 22.28
CA ALA A 39 -6.01 10.91 21.79
C ALA A 39 -6.64 10.97 20.40
N ALA A 40 -6.72 9.84 19.69
CA ALA A 40 -7.26 9.78 18.34
C ALA A 40 -8.79 9.83 18.37
N THR A 41 -9.37 10.72 17.57
CA THR A 41 -10.82 10.83 17.38
C THR A 41 -11.27 10.04 16.15
N LEU A 42 -12.57 9.72 16.06
CA LEU A 42 -13.13 9.09 14.85
C LEU A 42 -12.98 9.99 13.62
N ASP A 43 -13.09 11.31 13.79
CA ASP A 43 -12.86 12.28 12.71
C ASP A 43 -11.41 12.22 12.18
N ASP A 44 -10.43 11.92 13.04
CA ASP A 44 -9.06 11.69 12.59
C ASP A 44 -8.97 10.42 11.73
N PHE A 45 -9.62 9.32 12.13
CA PHE A 45 -9.69 8.11 11.31
C PHE A 45 -10.29 8.41 9.93
N ASP A 46 -11.41 9.13 9.89
CA ASP A 46 -12.07 9.53 8.65
C ASP A 46 -11.19 10.44 7.79
N HIS A 47 -10.45 11.36 8.42
CA HIS A 47 -9.52 12.25 7.74
C HIS A 47 -8.40 11.47 7.01
N TYR A 48 -7.72 10.57 7.73
CA TYR A 48 -6.67 9.73 7.16
C TYR A 48 -7.23 8.76 6.11
N TRP A 49 -8.40 8.16 6.36
CA TRP A 49 -9.06 7.27 5.42
C TRP A 49 -9.38 7.97 4.09
N ARG A 50 -10.04 9.14 4.16
CA ARG A 50 -10.42 9.91 2.97
C ARG A 50 -9.23 10.24 2.08
N VAL A 51 -8.07 10.56 2.66
CA VAL A 51 -6.86 10.86 1.89
C VAL A 51 -6.17 9.59 1.39
N HIS A 52 -5.87 8.65 2.28
CA HIS A 52 -4.96 7.53 1.97
C HIS A 52 -5.61 6.32 1.34
N LEU A 53 -6.92 6.13 1.52
CA LEU A 53 -7.67 5.07 0.83
C LEU A 53 -8.73 5.65 -0.09
N GLY A 54 -9.52 6.62 0.39
CA GLY A 54 -10.54 7.29 -0.41
C GLY A 54 -9.96 7.93 -1.68
N GLY A 55 -8.81 8.60 -1.58
CA GLY A 55 -8.09 9.14 -2.73
C GLY A 55 -7.79 8.09 -3.79
N PRO A 56 -7.02 7.03 -3.47
CA PRO A 56 -6.75 5.92 -4.39
C PRO A 56 -8.00 5.23 -4.95
N VAL A 57 -9.03 5.00 -4.14
CA VAL A 57 -10.29 4.42 -4.63
C VAL A 57 -10.91 5.30 -5.72
N ASN A 58 -10.99 6.60 -5.49
CA ASN A 58 -11.59 7.52 -6.46
C ASN A 58 -10.77 7.65 -7.75
N THR A 59 -9.44 7.80 -7.65
CA THR A 59 -8.57 7.93 -8.84
C THR A 59 -8.54 6.64 -9.66
N VAL A 60 -8.45 5.49 -9.01
CA VAL A 60 -8.50 4.18 -9.69
C VAL A 60 -9.86 4.00 -10.34
N LYS A 61 -10.97 4.27 -9.63
CA LYS A 61 -12.32 4.12 -10.19
C LYS A 61 -12.53 4.97 -11.44
N ALA A 62 -11.97 6.18 -11.46
CA ALA A 62 -12.03 7.06 -12.63
C ALA A 62 -11.12 6.60 -13.79
N ALA A 63 -9.93 6.08 -13.51
CA ALA A 63 -9.00 5.59 -14.54
C ALA A 63 -9.37 4.20 -15.11
N TRP A 64 -10.01 3.36 -14.29
CA TRP A 64 -10.25 1.94 -14.59
C TRP A 64 -10.94 1.68 -15.93
N PRO A 65 -12.03 2.37 -16.32
CA PRO A 65 -12.70 2.11 -17.60
C PRO A 65 -11.79 2.32 -18.81
N TYR A 66 -10.90 3.31 -18.74
CA TYR A 66 -9.93 3.58 -19.81
C TYR A 66 -8.89 2.46 -19.89
N MET A 67 -8.35 2.04 -18.75
CA MET A 67 -7.38 0.93 -18.66
C MET A 67 -7.97 -0.41 -19.13
N VAL A 68 -9.24 -0.67 -18.82
CA VAL A 68 -9.98 -1.85 -19.32
C VAL A 68 -10.17 -1.80 -20.83
N ALA A 69 -10.63 -0.66 -21.36
CA ALA A 69 -10.87 -0.49 -22.79
C ALA A 69 -9.59 -0.63 -23.63
N GLN A 70 -8.46 -0.11 -23.13
CA GLN A 70 -7.16 -0.21 -23.79
C GLN A 70 -6.45 -1.56 -23.54
N ARG A 71 -6.97 -2.40 -22.64
CA ARG A 71 -6.36 -3.67 -22.18
C ARG A 71 -4.89 -3.51 -21.75
N TYR A 72 -4.63 -2.44 -21.01
CA TYR A 72 -3.31 -2.12 -20.47
C TYR A 72 -3.48 -1.16 -19.30
N GLY A 73 -2.67 -1.31 -18.26
CA GLY A 73 -2.56 -0.29 -17.22
C GLY A 73 -1.59 -0.72 -16.13
N LYS A 74 -0.89 0.25 -15.52
CA LYS A 74 -0.09 -0.03 -14.32
C LYS A 74 -0.43 0.94 -13.22
N ILE A 75 -0.83 0.38 -12.08
CA ILE A 75 -1.27 1.14 -10.92
C ILE A 75 -0.29 0.87 -9.78
N ILE A 76 0.28 1.94 -9.24
CA ILE A 76 1.14 1.88 -8.06
C ILE A 76 0.44 2.58 -6.91
N LEU A 77 0.16 1.83 -5.85
CA LEU A 77 -0.42 2.36 -4.63
C LEU A 77 0.64 2.51 -3.54
N THR A 78 0.48 3.49 -2.65
CA THR A 78 1.46 3.75 -1.58
C THR A 78 0.95 3.25 -0.24
N THR A 79 1.52 2.16 0.26
CA THR A 79 1.38 1.68 1.65
C THR A 79 2.55 2.20 2.52
N SER A 80 2.80 1.60 3.68
CA SER A 80 3.88 1.95 4.59
C SER A 80 4.18 0.80 5.54
N VAL A 81 5.44 0.68 5.97
CA VAL A 81 5.85 -0.17 7.11
C VAL A 81 4.99 0.09 8.35
N SER A 82 4.50 1.32 8.56
CA SER A 82 3.58 1.60 9.66
C SER A 82 2.25 0.85 9.54
N GLY A 83 1.74 0.66 8.33
CA GLY A 83 0.51 -0.10 8.09
C GLY A 83 0.75 -1.61 8.09
N LEU A 84 1.95 -2.06 7.74
CA LEU A 84 2.28 -3.48 7.61
C LEU A 84 2.78 -4.11 8.92
N PHE A 85 3.62 -3.38 9.66
CA PHE A 85 4.31 -3.88 10.85
C PHE A 85 3.91 -3.17 12.15
N GLY A 86 3.19 -2.06 12.04
CA GLY A 86 2.74 -1.26 13.18
C GLY A 86 3.83 -0.34 13.72
N ILE A 87 3.46 0.91 13.99
CA ILE A 87 4.30 1.90 14.68
C ILE A 87 3.45 2.58 15.73
N ARG A 88 4.00 2.76 16.93
CA ARG A 88 3.32 3.43 18.03
C ARG A 88 2.93 4.86 17.62
N GLY A 89 1.69 5.24 17.90
CA GLY A 89 1.18 6.57 17.60
C GLY A 89 0.70 6.77 16.15
N GLN A 90 0.56 5.69 15.37
CA GLN A 90 0.17 5.77 13.96
C GLN A 90 -1.17 5.08 13.67
N ALA A 91 -2.05 4.85 14.65
CA ALA A 91 -3.24 4.02 14.45
C ALA A 91 -4.12 4.45 13.26
N THR A 92 -4.39 5.75 13.11
CA THR A 92 -5.19 6.33 12.01
C THR A 92 -4.51 6.13 10.65
N TYR A 93 -3.23 6.48 10.56
CA TYR A 93 -2.42 6.35 9.34
C TYR A 93 -2.19 4.89 8.95
N ALA A 94 -1.80 4.04 9.90
CA ALA A 94 -1.52 2.63 9.72
C ALA A 94 -2.74 1.86 9.22
N ALA A 95 -3.92 2.10 9.82
CA ALA A 95 -5.17 1.49 9.38
C ALA A 95 -5.47 1.80 7.91
N ALA A 96 -5.39 3.08 7.52
CA ALA A 96 -5.63 3.49 6.14
C ALA A 96 -4.58 2.91 5.17
N LYS A 97 -3.29 2.90 5.54
CA LYS A 97 -2.20 2.37 4.71
C LYS A 97 -2.24 0.86 4.54
N CYS A 98 -2.68 0.13 5.56
CA CYS A 98 -2.88 -1.31 5.47
C CYS A 98 -4.04 -1.64 4.53
N ALA A 99 -5.15 -0.87 4.59
CA ALA A 99 -6.31 -1.09 3.72
C ALA A 99 -5.98 -0.98 2.21
N VAL A 100 -5.00 -0.16 1.84
CA VAL A 100 -4.49 -0.05 0.47
C VAL A 100 -3.93 -1.38 -0.06
N VAL A 101 -3.37 -2.23 0.79
CA VAL A 101 -2.88 -3.57 0.41
C VAL A 101 -4.03 -4.49 0.02
N GLY A 102 -5.14 -4.43 0.76
CA GLY A 102 -6.37 -5.16 0.43
C GLY A 102 -6.95 -4.70 -0.91
N LEU A 103 -7.01 -3.39 -1.13
CA LEU A 103 -7.45 -2.80 -2.41
C LEU A 103 -6.57 -3.27 -3.57
N MET A 104 -5.25 -3.22 -3.42
CA MET A 104 -4.30 -3.69 -4.44
C MET A 104 -4.53 -5.15 -4.80
N ARG A 105 -4.72 -6.03 -3.81
CA ARG A 105 -4.91 -7.47 -4.05
C ARG A 105 -6.10 -7.74 -4.95
N ILE A 106 -7.24 -7.11 -4.68
CA ILE A 106 -8.46 -7.30 -5.47
C ILE A 106 -8.31 -6.70 -6.88
N LEU A 107 -7.77 -5.49 -6.99
CA LEU A 107 -7.55 -4.86 -8.29
C LEU A 107 -6.55 -5.64 -9.16
N ALA A 108 -5.54 -6.26 -8.56
CA ALA A 108 -4.59 -7.11 -9.29
C ALA A 108 -5.26 -8.36 -9.87
N ILE A 109 -6.25 -8.93 -9.16
CA ILE A 109 -7.03 -10.09 -9.63
C ILE A 109 -8.00 -9.65 -10.73
N GLU A 110 -8.84 -8.64 -10.48
CA GLU A 110 -9.84 -8.15 -11.43
C GLU A 110 -9.19 -7.54 -12.69
N GLY A 111 -7.99 -6.97 -12.55
CA GLY A 111 -7.23 -6.35 -13.64
C GLY A 111 -6.50 -7.34 -14.55
N ALA A 112 -6.28 -8.57 -14.09
CA ALA A 112 -5.45 -9.55 -14.79
C ALA A 112 -5.97 -9.87 -16.20
N GLU A 113 -7.28 -10.05 -16.35
CA GLU A 113 -7.92 -10.31 -17.66
C GLU A 113 -7.69 -9.17 -18.66
N TYR A 114 -7.50 -7.95 -18.18
CA TYR A 114 -7.33 -6.74 -18.98
C TYR A 114 -5.87 -6.31 -19.11
N GLY A 115 -4.89 -7.08 -18.65
CA GLY A 115 -3.49 -6.67 -18.67
C GLY A 115 -3.18 -5.48 -17.76
N ILE A 116 -3.98 -5.29 -16.70
CA ILE A 116 -3.78 -4.23 -15.70
C ILE A 116 -2.97 -4.81 -14.54
N LEU A 117 -1.81 -4.24 -14.27
CA LEU A 117 -0.92 -4.64 -13.19
C LEU A 117 -1.04 -3.67 -12.02
N VAL A 118 -1.22 -4.19 -10.80
CA VAL A 118 -1.40 -3.37 -9.60
C VAL A 118 -0.43 -3.83 -8.52
N ASN A 119 0.38 -2.90 -8.03
CA ASN A 119 1.36 -3.16 -6.98
C ASN A 119 1.29 -2.08 -5.90
N THR A 120 1.78 -2.41 -4.71
CA THR A 120 2.01 -1.43 -3.64
C THR A 120 3.49 -1.22 -3.39
N ILE A 121 3.83 -0.01 -2.99
CA ILE A 121 5.14 0.29 -2.43
C ILE A 121 5.01 0.84 -1.02
N SER A 122 5.97 0.50 -0.17
CA SER A 122 6.24 1.12 1.13
C SER A 122 7.53 1.94 0.99
N PRO A 123 7.44 3.21 0.60
CA PRO A 123 8.60 4.06 0.44
C PRO A 123 9.08 4.62 1.78
N ALA A 124 10.39 4.79 1.89
CA ALA A 124 11.00 5.59 2.93
C ALA A 124 11.95 6.63 2.30
N GLY A 125 11.59 7.91 2.45
CA GLY A 125 12.35 9.02 1.90
C GLY A 125 12.01 10.31 2.64
N TYR A 126 13.03 11.02 3.13
CA TYR A 126 12.88 12.22 3.95
C TYR A 126 12.21 13.35 3.15
N THR A 127 11.08 13.82 3.67
CA THR A 127 10.27 14.88 3.08
C THR A 127 9.83 15.85 4.17
N ARG A 128 9.19 16.96 3.77
CA ARG A 128 8.54 17.91 4.70
C ARG A 128 7.53 17.25 5.66
N MET A 129 7.04 16.04 5.36
CA MET A 129 6.12 15.30 6.25
C MET A 129 6.83 14.61 7.42
N HIS A 130 8.14 14.38 7.35
CA HIS A 130 8.87 13.60 8.37
C HIS A 130 8.77 14.17 9.80
N PRO A 131 8.94 15.49 10.02
CA PRO A 131 8.82 16.07 11.35
C PRO A 131 7.43 15.92 11.99
N ALA A 132 6.37 15.71 11.20
CA ALA A 132 5.03 15.45 11.71
C ALA A 132 4.85 14.00 12.19
N ALA A 133 5.67 13.07 11.68
CA ALA A 133 5.61 11.65 12.03
C ALA A 133 6.62 11.27 13.13
N VAL A 134 7.75 11.96 13.21
CA VAL A 134 8.83 11.65 14.16
C VAL A 134 9.26 12.89 14.94
N ALA A 135 9.28 12.76 16.27
CA ALA A 135 9.64 13.85 17.18
C ALA A 135 11.13 13.85 17.58
N ASP A 136 11.86 12.74 17.39
CA ASP A 136 13.26 12.62 17.77
C ASP A 136 14.18 13.40 16.80
N PRO A 137 14.86 14.48 17.25
CA PRO A 137 15.74 15.27 16.40
C PRO A 137 16.95 14.52 15.86
N ALA A 138 17.47 13.53 16.60
CA ALA A 138 18.61 12.73 16.15
C ALA A 138 18.20 11.84 14.97
N TRP A 139 17.02 11.23 15.08
CA TRP A 139 16.45 10.43 14.00
C TRP A 139 16.14 11.28 12.77
N LEU A 140 15.53 12.47 12.94
CA LEU A 140 15.24 13.37 11.82
C LEU A 140 16.51 13.75 11.04
N LYS A 141 17.58 14.12 11.74
CA LYS A 141 18.87 14.46 11.13
C LYS A 141 19.49 13.28 10.39
N GLN A 142 19.39 12.08 10.96
CA GLN A 142 19.87 10.87 10.30
C GLN A 142 19.06 10.58 9.04
N SER A 143 17.73 10.58 9.12
CA SER A 143 16.83 10.34 7.98
C SER A 143 17.06 11.34 6.84
N GLU A 144 17.26 12.62 7.15
CA GLU A 144 17.60 13.63 6.15
C GLU A 144 18.89 13.27 5.37
N ALA A 145 19.90 12.73 6.06
CA ALA A 145 21.16 12.34 5.45
C ALA A 145 21.10 11.00 4.69
N THR A 146 20.28 10.05 5.14
CA THR A 146 20.33 8.66 4.65
C THR A 146 19.14 8.22 3.82
N MET A 147 18.05 9.01 3.76
CA MET A 147 16.82 8.64 3.07
C MET A 147 16.47 9.65 1.96
N PRO A 148 17.31 9.83 0.93
CA PRO A 148 16.96 10.73 -0.17
C PRO A 148 15.74 10.19 -0.92
N VAL A 149 14.73 11.05 -1.15
CA VAL A 149 13.51 10.68 -1.91
C VAL A 149 13.84 10.13 -3.31
N ALA A 150 14.91 10.64 -3.92
CA ALA A 150 15.39 10.17 -5.21
C ALA A 150 15.76 8.68 -5.23
N ALA A 151 16.06 8.06 -4.08
CA ALA A 151 16.34 6.62 -4.00
C ALA A 151 15.07 5.76 -4.19
N VAL A 152 13.87 6.33 -4.05
CA VAL A 152 12.60 5.61 -4.27
C VAL A 152 12.18 5.62 -5.75
N ALA A 153 12.53 6.69 -6.47
CA ALA A 153 12.08 6.91 -7.85
C ALA A 153 12.43 5.76 -8.83
N PRO A 154 13.63 5.14 -8.79
CA PRO A 154 13.95 4.02 -9.67
C PRO A 154 12.99 2.83 -9.56
N ALA A 155 12.53 2.50 -8.34
CA ALA A 155 11.58 1.42 -8.13
C ALA A 155 10.21 1.72 -8.76
N MET A 156 9.75 2.97 -8.64
CA MET A 156 8.50 3.43 -9.27
C MET A 156 8.61 3.36 -10.80
N VAL A 157 9.73 3.82 -11.36
CA VAL A 157 9.99 3.78 -12.80
C VAL A 157 10.07 2.34 -13.30
N TRP A 158 10.72 1.44 -12.56
CA TRP A 158 10.77 0.03 -12.90
C TRP A 158 9.37 -0.61 -12.91
N LEU A 159 8.58 -0.42 -11.85
CA LEU A 159 7.19 -0.92 -11.78
C LEU A 159 6.31 -0.39 -12.92
N ALA A 160 6.57 0.84 -13.38
CA ALA A 160 5.88 1.45 -14.50
C ALA A 160 6.43 1.03 -15.88
N SER A 161 7.66 0.52 -15.96
CA SER A 161 8.33 0.19 -17.22
C SER A 161 7.72 -1.05 -17.90
N ASP A 162 7.74 -1.10 -19.22
CA ASP A 162 7.26 -2.26 -20.00
C ASP A 162 7.97 -3.57 -19.65
N SER A 163 9.18 -3.51 -19.08
CA SER A 163 9.93 -4.68 -18.63
C SER A 163 9.39 -5.33 -17.34
N CYS A 164 8.56 -4.61 -16.58
CA CYS A 164 7.96 -5.13 -15.35
C CYS A 164 6.60 -5.74 -15.64
N SER A 165 6.51 -7.06 -15.41
CA SER A 165 5.28 -7.86 -15.46
C SER A 165 4.75 -8.22 -14.07
N GLU A 166 5.35 -7.68 -13.00
CA GLU A 166 4.91 -7.96 -11.64
C GLU A 166 3.53 -7.35 -11.36
N THR A 167 2.69 -8.09 -10.66
CA THR A 167 1.42 -7.65 -10.12
C THR A 167 1.20 -8.34 -8.78
N ASN A 168 0.35 -7.78 -7.93
CA ASN A 168 0.08 -8.32 -6.60
C ASN A 168 1.35 -8.43 -5.73
N ARG A 169 2.17 -7.37 -5.72
CA ARG A 169 3.40 -7.27 -4.92
C ARG A 169 3.37 -6.08 -3.99
N ILE A 170 4.03 -6.25 -2.85
CA ILE A 170 4.34 -5.19 -1.88
C ILE A 170 5.86 -5.03 -1.88
N TYR A 171 6.37 -3.84 -2.17
CA TYR A 171 7.81 -3.57 -2.16
C TYR A 171 8.16 -2.52 -1.10
N ASN A 172 9.06 -2.84 -0.18
CA ASN A 172 9.78 -1.84 0.60
C ASN A 172 10.84 -1.18 -0.28
N VAL A 173 10.94 0.15 -0.23
CA VAL A 173 11.94 0.90 -0.99
C VAL A 173 12.52 2.02 -0.13
N GLU A 174 13.79 1.91 0.23
CA GLU A 174 14.47 2.89 1.06
C GLU A 174 15.97 2.83 0.88
N ALA A 175 16.67 3.97 1.00
CA ALA A 175 18.14 4.04 1.04
C ALA A 175 18.89 3.22 -0.04
N GLY A 176 18.31 3.09 -1.24
CA GLY A 176 18.89 2.31 -2.36
C GLY A 176 18.60 0.81 -2.33
N VAL A 177 17.79 0.34 -1.39
CA VAL A 177 17.32 -1.04 -1.25
C VAL A 177 15.89 -1.17 -1.76
N ILE A 178 15.62 -2.25 -2.50
CA ILE A 178 14.28 -2.72 -2.82
C ILE A 178 14.11 -4.14 -2.28
N GLN A 179 13.06 -4.38 -1.50
CA GLN A 179 12.76 -5.68 -0.91
C GLN A 179 11.29 -6.00 -1.11
N ARG A 180 10.98 -7.26 -1.40
CA ARG A 180 9.61 -7.74 -1.42
C ARG A 180 9.14 -8.01 0.02
N ILE A 181 7.98 -7.48 0.37
CA ILE A 181 7.23 -7.86 1.56
C ILE A 181 6.15 -8.86 1.12
N ALA A 182 6.04 -9.98 1.83
CA ALA A 182 5.04 -11.01 1.56
C ALA A 182 4.17 -11.27 2.79
N ILE A 183 2.90 -11.62 2.56
CA ILE A 183 2.01 -12.17 3.59
C ILE A 183 1.96 -13.67 3.32
N VAL A 184 2.36 -14.45 4.31
CA VAL A 184 2.58 -15.89 4.18
C VAL A 184 1.72 -16.65 5.19
N MET A 185 1.46 -17.93 4.90
CA MET A 185 0.86 -18.87 5.84
C MET A 185 1.89 -19.93 6.21
N GLY A 186 2.00 -20.22 7.50
CA GLY A 186 2.74 -21.38 7.99
C GLY A 186 2.01 -22.70 7.68
N PRO A 187 2.67 -23.86 7.86
CA PRO A 187 2.05 -25.17 7.68
C PRO A 187 0.89 -25.44 8.66
N GLY A 188 0.91 -24.78 9.82
CA GLY A 188 -0.15 -24.84 10.82
C GLY A 188 -0.26 -26.18 11.56
N PHE A 189 -1.34 -26.31 12.34
CA PHE A 189 -1.71 -27.52 13.07
C PHE A 189 -3.11 -27.95 12.65
N TYR A 190 -3.25 -29.23 12.30
CA TYR A 190 -4.53 -29.82 11.94
C TYR A 190 -4.99 -30.80 13.02
N ASP A 191 -6.19 -30.58 13.52
CA ASP A 191 -6.93 -31.47 14.40
C ASP A 191 -8.41 -31.44 13.98
N PRO A 192 -8.99 -32.56 13.52
CA PRO A 192 -10.40 -32.62 13.13
C PRO A 192 -11.36 -32.40 14.31
N HIS A 193 -10.86 -32.47 15.55
CA HIS A 193 -11.59 -32.23 16.79
C HIS A 193 -10.94 -31.10 17.62
N LEU A 194 -10.47 -30.05 16.94
CA LEU A 194 -9.75 -28.92 17.52
C LEU A 194 -10.40 -28.40 18.83
N THR A 195 -9.63 -28.39 19.92
CA THR A 195 -10.02 -27.79 21.20
C THR A 195 -9.02 -26.71 21.62
N PRO A 196 -9.39 -25.79 22.54
CA PRO A 196 -8.43 -24.84 23.10
C PRO A 196 -7.17 -25.50 23.68
N GLU A 197 -7.34 -26.66 24.33
CA GLU A 197 -6.25 -27.44 24.89
C GLU A 197 -5.35 -28.03 23.80
N SER A 198 -5.93 -28.65 22.76
CA SER A 198 -5.13 -29.23 21.67
C SER A 198 -4.34 -28.16 20.90
N ILE A 199 -4.88 -26.95 20.76
CA ILE A 199 -4.16 -25.77 20.24
C ILE A 199 -2.99 -25.41 21.15
N ALA A 200 -3.22 -25.25 22.45
CA ALA A 200 -2.19 -24.84 23.41
C ALA A 200 -1.04 -25.86 23.49
N GLU A 201 -1.37 -27.16 23.51
CA GLU A 201 -0.40 -28.26 23.50
C GLU A 201 0.42 -28.31 22.21
N ASN A 202 -0.13 -27.82 21.09
CA ASN A 202 0.52 -27.81 19.78
C ASN A 202 0.91 -26.40 19.30
N TYR A 203 0.99 -25.41 20.20
CA TYR A 203 1.15 -24.01 19.82
C TYR A 203 2.41 -23.73 18.99
N VAL A 204 3.50 -24.46 19.23
CA VAL A 204 4.72 -24.37 18.40
C VAL A 204 4.44 -24.66 16.91
N LYS A 205 3.54 -25.59 16.60
CA LYS A 205 3.13 -25.89 15.22
C LYS A 205 2.20 -24.81 14.66
N VAL A 206 1.33 -24.24 15.50
CA VAL A 206 0.41 -23.16 15.14
C VAL A 206 1.17 -21.89 14.76
N GLU A 207 2.16 -21.51 15.55
CA GLU A 207 2.96 -20.30 15.39
C GLU A 207 4.02 -20.42 14.28
N SER A 208 4.43 -21.65 13.92
CA SER A 208 5.53 -21.87 12.99
C SER A 208 5.25 -21.30 11.60
N ILE A 209 6.21 -20.52 11.10
CA ILE A 209 6.30 -20.08 9.70
C ILE A 209 7.44 -20.78 8.94
N GLU A 210 8.09 -21.77 9.54
CA GLU A 210 9.06 -22.60 8.81
C GLU A 210 8.31 -23.45 7.78
N GLY A 211 8.78 -23.43 6.53
CA GLY A 211 8.05 -24.04 5.42
C GLY A 211 6.79 -23.26 5.01
N PHE A 212 6.77 -21.94 5.25
CA PHE A 212 5.66 -21.09 4.82
C PHE A 212 5.39 -21.21 3.31
N PHE A 213 4.15 -20.91 2.95
CA PHE A 213 3.76 -20.69 1.57
C PHE A 213 3.04 -19.34 1.45
N GLU A 214 3.06 -18.78 0.25
CA GLU A 214 2.24 -17.61 -0.04
C GLU A 214 0.87 -18.09 -0.52
N PRO A 215 -0.22 -17.78 0.20
CA PRO A 215 -1.55 -18.10 -0.30
C PRO A 215 -1.75 -17.37 -1.63
N GLY A 216 -2.07 -18.14 -2.68
CA GLY A 216 -2.34 -17.61 -4.00
C GLY A 216 -3.57 -16.69 -3.99
N PRO A 217 -3.79 -15.91 -5.06
CA PRO A 217 -5.12 -15.34 -5.26
C PRO A 217 -6.13 -16.49 -5.29
N PHE A 218 -7.16 -16.40 -4.45
CA PHE A 218 -8.27 -17.33 -4.50
C PHE A 218 -9.03 -17.06 -5.80
N GLU A 219 -8.68 -17.74 -6.89
CA GLU A 219 -9.58 -17.86 -8.02
C GLU A 219 -10.66 -18.86 -7.60
N PRO A 220 -11.95 -18.47 -7.52
CA PRO A 220 -13.01 -19.46 -7.55
C PRO A 220 -12.87 -20.20 -8.87
N GLY A 221 -12.57 -21.50 -8.81
CA GLY A 221 -12.32 -22.33 -9.99
C GLY A 221 -13.46 -22.34 -11.01
#